data_AF-A0A0Q7Z1U1-F1
#
_entry.id   AF-A0A0Q7Z1U1-F1
#
_cell.length_a   1.000
_cell.length_b   1.000
_cell.length_c   1.000
_cell.angle_alpha   90.00
_cell.angle_beta   90.00
_cell.angle_gamma   90.00
#
_symmetry.space_group_name_H-M   'P 1'
#
loop_
_entity.id
_entity.type
_entity.pdbx_description
1 polymer ?
#
loop_
_entity_poly.entity_id
_entity_poly.type
_entity_poly.pdbx_seq_one_letter_code
_entity_poly.pdbx_strand_id
1 'polypeptide(L)'
;MTKLMFKVAAAAMFMTMPMTVQAGDEIPRAASTPQTAKNWVAPAGKNLAQSIVDGIVAGHPELVSITIHAIPAGMTDYTMIAGTFPDRVGNVSSPGDVITAKKGVTQVESKWGTPDFNKKVSILVPLKDQSGKYLPVTMVLAFKQSPDSGLIDIDFMQPGVRIRDAVASKIPSTEALFSIVK
;
A
#
# COMPACT_ATOMS: atom_id res chain seq x y z
N MET A 1 77.71 -0.31 -14.15
CA MET A 1 76.59 -1.25 -13.88
C MET A 1 76.41 -1.32 -12.37
N THR A 2 75.64 -0.42 -11.78
CA THR A 2 74.20 -0.50 -11.42
C THR A 2 74.03 -0.85 -9.94
N LYS A 3 73.22 -0.02 -9.30
CA LYS A 3 73.02 0.24 -7.86
C LYS A 3 72.31 -0.89 -7.08
N LEU A 4 72.70 -1.01 -5.81
CA LEU A 4 71.87 -0.96 -4.59
C LEU A 4 70.66 -1.91 -4.48
N MET A 5 70.77 -2.92 -3.59
CA MET A 5 69.62 -3.63 -3.03
C MET A 5 69.40 -3.18 -1.57
N PHE A 6 68.35 -2.39 -1.35
CA PHE A 6 67.79 -2.16 -0.02
C PHE A 6 66.66 -3.18 0.21
N LYS A 7 66.77 -3.95 1.29
CA LYS A 7 65.65 -4.70 1.87
C LYS A 7 64.80 -3.74 2.68
N VAL A 8 63.50 -3.67 2.39
CA VAL A 8 62.48 -3.35 3.41
C VAL A 8 61.25 -4.21 3.10
N ALA A 9 60.99 -5.20 3.95
CA ALA A 9 59.73 -5.91 3.96
C ALA A 9 58.72 -5.05 4.73
N ALA A 10 57.64 -4.65 4.07
CA ALA A 10 56.47 -4.09 4.74
C ALA A 10 55.34 -5.12 4.62
N ALA A 11 55.08 -5.85 5.70
CA ALA A 11 53.90 -6.69 5.83
C ALA A 11 52.70 -5.77 6.11
N ALA A 12 51.87 -5.52 5.10
CA ALA A 12 50.59 -4.86 5.27
C ALA A 12 49.59 -5.85 5.89
N MET A 13 49.37 -5.76 7.20
CA MET A 13 48.21 -6.38 7.85
C MET A 13 46.95 -5.66 7.36
N PHE A 14 46.21 -6.28 6.44
CA PHE A 14 44.83 -5.88 6.16
C PHE A 14 43.96 -6.32 7.34
N MET A 15 43.66 -5.41 8.26
CA MET A 15 42.55 -5.57 9.19
C MET A 15 41.26 -5.55 8.37
N THR A 16 40.68 -6.74 8.14
CA THR A 16 39.31 -6.86 7.65
C THR A 16 38.38 -6.43 8.78
N MET A 17 37.90 -5.19 8.76
CA MET A 17 36.77 -4.83 9.60
C MET A 17 35.53 -5.59 9.10
N PRO A 18 34.79 -6.27 9.99
CA PRO A 18 33.52 -6.85 9.61
C PRO A 18 32.58 -5.70 9.24
N MET A 19 32.22 -5.61 7.96
CA MET A 19 31.08 -4.81 7.53
C MET A 19 29.85 -5.47 8.14
N THR A 20 29.34 -4.91 9.23
CA THR A 20 27.97 -5.18 9.64
C THR A 20 27.08 -4.73 8.48
N VAL A 21 26.57 -5.70 7.72
CA VAL A 21 25.43 -5.48 6.84
C VAL A 21 24.29 -5.10 7.77
N GLN A 22 24.03 -3.81 7.86
CA GLN A 22 22.78 -3.32 8.41
C GLN A 22 21.70 -4.01 7.58
N ALA A 23 20.81 -4.77 8.23
CA ALA A 23 19.64 -5.31 7.57
C ALA A 23 18.99 -4.13 6.84
N GLY A 24 19.04 -4.14 5.51
CA GLY A 24 18.46 -3.07 4.72
C GLY A 24 17.02 -2.90 5.18
N ASP A 25 16.59 -1.66 5.37
CA ASP A 25 15.20 -1.35 5.73
C ASP A 25 14.30 -2.25 4.89
N GLU A 26 13.59 -3.17 5.55
CA GLU A 26 12.63 -4.02 4.86
C GLU A 26 11.75 -3.10 4.02
N ILE A 27 11.56 -3.43 2.74
CA ILE A 27 10.63 -2.70 1.88
C ILE A 27 9.33 -2.58 2.69
N PRO A 28 8.90 -1.36 3.09
CA PRO A 28 8.08 -1.22 4.28
C PRO A 28 6.62 -1.58 3.96
N ARG A 29 6.32 -2.88 3.92
CA ARG A 29 4.95 -3.37 3.99
C ARG A 29 4.83 -4.84 4.40
N ALA A 30 4.44 -5.06 5.65
CA ALA A 30 3.58 -6.20 5.97
C ALA A 30 2.15 -5.87 5.50
N ALA A 31 1.48 -6.81 4.83
CA ALA A 31 0.05 -6.66 4.51
C ALA A 31 -0.75 -6.46 5.81
N SER A 32 -1.79 -5.63 5.80
CA SER A 32 -2.67 -5.51 6.97
C SER A 32 -3.29 -6.88 7.28
N THR A 33 -3.11 -7.34 8.51
CA THR A 33 -3.62 -8.62 9.03
C THR A 33 -4.63 -8.36 10.15
N PRO A 34 -5.39 -9.38 10.60
CA PRO A 34 -6.26 -9.24 11.77
C PRO A 34 -5.49 -8.86 13.06
N GLN A 35 -4.17 -9.09 13.09
CA GLN A 35 -3.29 -8.77 14.22
C GLN A 35 -2.60 -7.41 14.09
N THR A 36 -2.78 -6.68 12.98
CA THR A 36 -2.27 -5.32 12.86
C THR A 36 -2.92 -4.43 13.92
N ALA A 37 -2.12 -3.59 14.58
CA ALA A 37 -2.61 -2.69 15.62
C ALA A 37 -3.75 -1.81 15.11
N LYS A 38 -4.79 -1.65 15.92
CA LYS A 38 -5.91 -0.75 15.64
C LYS A 38 -5.68 0.60 16.30
N ASN A 39 -5.94 1.67 15.56
CA ASN A 39 -5.92 3.04 16.09
C ASN A 39 -7.31 3.68 16.06
N TRP A 40 -8.30 3.04 15.44
CA TRP A 40 -9.67 3.55 15.34
C TRP A 40 -10.69 2.43 15.45
N VAL A 41 -11.90 2.78 15.90
CA VAL A 41 -13.05 1.89 15.93
C VAL A 41 -14.13 2.51 15.06
N ALA A 42 -14.64 1.74 14.10
CA ALA A 42 -15.72 2.21 13.24
C ALA A 42 -16.99 2.48 14.05
N PRO A 43 -17.75 3.54 13.73
CA PRO A 43 -19.05 3.78 14.34
C PRO A 43 -20.01 2.61 14.04
N ALA A 44 -21.05 2.47 14.86
CA ALA A 44 -22.12 1.53 14.56
C ALA A 44 -22.84 1.93 13.25
N GLY A 45 -23.02 0.96 12.36
CA GLY A 45 -23.63 1.16 11.04
C GLY A 45 -22.62 1.15 9.90
N LYS A 46 -23.14 1.15 8.66
CA LYS A 46 -22.32 1.17 7.45
C LYS A 46 -21.99 2.61 7.09
N ASN A 47 -20.70 2.95 6.97
CA ASN A 47 -20.30 4.26 6.45
C ASN A 47 -20.27 4.27 4.91
N LEU A 48 -20.22 5.46 4.31
CA LEU A 48 -20.17 5.63 2.86
C LEU A 48 -18.95 4.91 2.24
N ALA A 49 -17.78 4.97 2.88
CA ALA A 49 -16.59 4.26 2.41
C ALA A 49 -16.85 2.75 2.27
N GLN A 50 -17.53 2.13 3.24
CA GLN A 50 -17.89 0.72 3.19
C GLN A 50 -18.92 0.45 2.10
N SER A 51 -19.91 1.32 1.92
CA SER A 51 -20.87 1.19 0.81
C SER A 51 -20.19 1.23 -0.57
N ILE A 52 -19.15 2.06 -0.73
CA ILE A 52 -18.33 2.10 -1.94
C ILE A 52 -17.58 0.79 -2.11
N VAL A 53 -16.90 0.29 -1.07
CA VAL A 53 -16.20 -1.01 -1.10
C VAL A 53 -17.14 -2.14 -1.52
N ASP A 54 -18.31 -2.24 -0.88
CA ASP A 54 -19.30 -3.27 -1.17
C ASP A 54 -19.74 -3.21 -2.64
N GLY A 55 -19.98 -2.00 -3.16
CA GLY A 55 -20.38 -1.79 -4.55
C GLY A 55 -19.31 -2.16 -5.57
N ILE A 56 -18.03 -1.91 -5.27
CA ILE A 56 -16.93 -2.33 -6.15
C ILE A 56 -16.79 -3.86 -6.10
N VAL A 57 -16.77 -4.47 -4.92
CA VAL A 57 -16.60 -5.93 -4.78
C VAL A 57 -17.69 -6.70 -5.54
N ALA A 58 -18.93 -6.20 -5.56
CA ALA A 58 -20.02 -6.82 -6.31
C ALA A 58 -19.80 -6.86 -7.83
N GLY A 59 -19.04 -5.90 -8.39
CA GLY A 59 -18.79 -5.79 -9.83
C GLY A 59 -17.42 -6.30 -10.29
N HIS A 60 -16.53 -6.64 -9.36
CA HIS A 60 -15.11 -6.91 -9.64
C HIS A 60 -14.63 -8.23 -9.02
N PRO A 61 -15.09 -9.40 -9.54
CA PRO A 61 -14.70 -10.71 -9.02
C PRO A 61 -13.21 -11.03 -9.19
N GLU A 62 -12.47 -10.28 -9.99
CA GLU A 62 -11.02 -10.34 -10.14
C GLU A 62 -10.26 -9.83 -8.91
N LEU A 63 -10.92 -9.08 -8.02
CA LEU A 63 -10.30 -8.55 -6.80
C LEU A 63 -10.30 -9.60 -5.68
N VAL A 64 -9.18 -9.67 -4.97
CA VAL A 64 -9.01 -10.38 -3.70
C VAL A 64 -9.55 -9.53 -2.54
N SER A 65 -9.26 -8.23 -2.56
CA SER A 65 -9.68 -7.32 -1.51
C SER A 65 -9.60 -5.86 -1.95
N ILE A 66 -10.42 -5.03 -1.30
CA ILE A 66 -10.40 -3.58 -1.41
C ILE A 66 -10.32 -3.01 -0.01
N THR A 67 -9.52 -1.97 0.20
CA THR A 67 -9.51 -1.19 1.43
C THR A 67 -9.48 0.30 1.13
N ILE A 68 -10.06 1.11 2.00
CA ILE A 68 -10.01 2.57 1.94
C ILE A 68 -9.40 3.08 3.24
N HIS A 69 -8.43 3.98 3.10
CA HIS A 69 -7.64 4.52 4.20
C HIS A 69 -7.72 6.05 4.22
N ALA A 70 -8.06 6.61 5.37
CA ALA A 70 -8.16 8.05 5.60
C ALA A 70 -7.80 8.37 7.07
N ILE A 71 -7.75 9.64 7.42
CA ILE A 71 -7.62 10.09 8.82
C ILE A 71 -9.02 10.33 9.38
N PRO A 72 -9.46 9.57 10.42
CA PRO A 72 -10.72 9.85 11.10
C PRO A 72 -10.71 11.21 11.81
N ALA A 73 -11.89 11.81 12.01
CA ALA A 73 -12.03 13.10 12.68
C ALA A 73 -11.38 13.07 14.08
N GLY A 74 -10.55 14.07 14.38
CA GLY A 74 -9.83 14.18 15.66
C GLY A 74 -8.57 13.32 15.77
N MET A 75 -8.20 12.58 14.72
CA MET A 75 -6.98 11.77 14.69
C MET A 75 -5.89 12.41 13.83
N THR A 76 -4.66 11.90 13.94
CA THR A 76 -3.50 12.30 13.12
C THR A 76 -3.02 11.20 12.19
N ASP A 77 -3.29 9.95 12.55
CA ASP A 77 -2.79 8.77 11.84
C ASP A 77 -3.82 8.25 10.84
N TYR A 78 -3.32 7.71 9.73
CA TYR A 78 -4.17 7.06 8.74
C TYR A 78 -4.64 5.70 9.24
N THR A 79 -5.91 5.41 8.99
CA THR A 79 -6.59 4.18 9.39
C THR A 79 -7.30 3.57 8.19
N MET A 80 -7.37 2.23 8.13
CA MET A 80 -8.36 1.55 7.30
C MET A 80 -9.78 1.86 7.79
N ILE A 81 -10.54 2.66 7.04
CA ILE A 81 -11.90 3.10 7.40
C ILE A 81 -13.00 2.25 6.77
N ALA A 82 -12.65 1.43 5.78
CA ALA A 82 -13.51 0.46 5.12
C ALA A 82 -12.66 -0.63 4.44
N GLY A 83 -13.24 -1.81 4.26
CA GLY A 83 -12.57 -2.85 3.49
C GLY A 83 -13.36 -4.15 3.35
N THR A 84 -12.85 -5.05 2.52
CA THR A 84 -13.43 -6.38 2.27
C THR A 84 -13.33 -7.32 3.48
N PHE A 85 -12.36 -7.08 4.37
CA PHE A 85 -12.15 -7.86 5.60
C PHE A 85 -12.57 -7.02 6.82
N PRO A 86 -13.78 -7.25 7.38
CA PRO A 86 -14.33 -6.39 8.44
C PRO A 86 -13.47 -6.34 9.70
N ASP A 87 -12.80 -7.45 10.03
CA ASP A 87 -11.89 -7.58 11.17
C ASP A 87 -10.62 -6.72 11.04
N ARG A 88 -10.34 -6.14 9.87
CA ARG A 88 -9.19 -5.26 9.62
C ARG A 88 -9.55 -3.79 9.59
N VAL A 89 -10.83 -3.43 9.57
CA VAL A 89 -11.26 -2.03 9.71
C VAL A 89 -10.79 -1.52 11.07
N GLY A 90 -10.23 -0.31 11.10
CA GLY A 90 -9.59 0.28 12.28
C GLY A 90 -8.08 0.04 12.37
N ASN A 91 -7.51 -0.82 11.52
CA ASN A 91 -6.06 -1.06 11.50
C ASN A 91 -5.31 0.20 11.08
N VAL A 92 -4.15 0.42 11.72
CA VAL A 92 -3.20 1.44 11.29
C VAL A 92 -2.76 1.17 9.84
N SER A 93 -2.66 2.24 9.06
CA SER A 93 -2.30 2.14 7.64
C SER A 93 -0.82 1.83 7.47
N SER A 94 -0.48 1.09 6.41
CA SER A 94 0.92 0.83 6.10
C SER A 94 1.61 2.10 5.56
N PRO A 95 2.95 2.16 5.57
CA PRO A 95 3.69 3.28 4.97
C PRO A 95 3.31 3.55 3.51
N GLY A 96 3.08 2.50 2.70
CA GLY A 96 2.61 2.63 1.32
C GLY A 96 1.23 3.28 1.20
N ASP A 97 0.29 2.91 2.08
CA ASP A 97 -1.05 3.53 2.12
C ASP A 97 -0.96 5.01 2.51
N VAL A 98 -0.09 5.34 3.48
CA VAL A 98 0.14 6.71 3.95
C VAL A 98 0.77 7.58 2.86
N ILE A 99 1.77 7.08 2.14
CA ILE A 99 2.44 7.83 1.06
C ILE A 99 1.46 8.10 -0.08
N THR A 100 0.65 7.11 -0.47
CA THR A 100 -0.38 7.28 -1.51
C THR A 100 -1.33 8.41 -1.16
N ALA A 101 -1.87 8.43 0.06
CA ALA A 101 -2.82 9.43 0.49
C ALA A 101 -2.17 10.82 0.63
N LYS A 102 -1.01 10.89 1.28
CA LYS A 102 -0.34 12.18 1.57
C LYS A 102 0.25 12.84 0.32
N LYS A 103 0.71 12.05 -0.65
CA LYS A 103 1.46 12.56 -1.81
C LYS A 103 0.69 12.46 -3.13
N GLY A 104 -0.47 11.80 -3.14
CA GLY A 104 -1.26 11.65 -4.36
C GLY A 104 -0.59 10.76 -5.41
N VAL A 105 0.23 9.80 -4.99
CA VAL A 105 0.98 8.91 -5.89
C VAL A 105 0.23 7.61 -6.12
N THR A 106 0.23 7.10 -7.34
CA THR A 106 -0.24 5.72 -7.62
C THR A 106 0.93 4.77 -7.46
N GLN A 107 0.73 3.64 -6.77
CA GLN A 107 1.76 2.62 -6.56
C GLN A 107 1.29 1.26 -7.07
N VAL A 108 2.25 0.50 -7.59
CA VAL A 108 2.06 -0.92 -7.95
C VAL A 108 2.89 -1.75 -6.98
N GLU A 109 2.24 -2.67 -6.28
CA GLU A 109 2.87 -3.61 -5.36
C GLU A 109 2.70 -5.04 -5.88
N SER A 110 3.56 -5.42 -6.83
CA SER A 110 3.55 -6.76 -7.44
C SER A 110 4.28 -7.81 -6.60
N LYS A 111 5.02 -7.36 -5.60
CA LYS A 111 5.77 -8.21 -4.66
C LYS A 111 6.76 -9.17 -5.35
N TRP A 112 7.36 -8.73 -6.46
CA TRP A 112 8.40 -9.47 -7.20
C TRP A 112 9.47 -10.00 -6.24
N GLY A 113 9.82 -11.28 -6.36
CA GLY A 113 10.84 -11.92 -5.52
C GLY A 113 10.43 -12.24 -4.07
N THR A 114 9.16 -12.02 -3.69
CA THR A 114 8.64 -12.41 -2.38
C THR A 114 7.83 -13.73 -2.46
N PRO A 115 7.57 -14.42 -1.32
CA PRO A 115 6.66 -15.59 -1.30
C PRO A 115 5.22 -15.33 -1.75
N ASP A 116 4.84 -14.05 -1.91
CA ASP A 116 3.50 -13.63 -2.34
C ASP A 116 3.44 -13.19 -3.81
N PHE A 117 4.57 -13.17 -4.53
CA PHE A 117 4.72 -12.69 -5.91
C PHE A 117 3.62 -13.23 -6.86
N ASN A 118 3.19 -14.46 -6.67
CA ASN A 118 2.22 -15.12 -7.55
C ASN A 118 0.81 -15.26 -6.97
N LYS A 119 0.50 -14.54 -5.89
CA LYS A 119 -0.81 -14.63 -5.22
C LYS A 119 -1.70 -13.43 -5.52
N LYS A 120 -1.09 -12.24 -5.57
CA LYS A 120 -1.79 -10.98 -5.80
C LYS A 120 -0.86 -9.85 -6.19
N VAL A 121 -1.41 -8.86 -6.89
CA VAL A 121 -0.81 -7.55 -7.11
C VAL A 121 -1.71 -6.50 -6.49
N SER A 122 -1.17 -5.59 -5.69
CA SER A 122 -1.95 -4.47 -5.14
C SER A 122 -1.69 -3.19 -5.93
N ILE A 123 -2.77 -2.48 -6.26
CA ILE A 123 -2.72 -1.15 -6.84
C ILE A 123 -3.22 -0.17 -5.79
N LEU A 124 -2.36 0.76 -5.39
CA LEU A 124 -2.72 1.83 -4.46
C LEU A 124 -2.96 3.08 -5.27
N VAL A 125 -4.11 3.71 -5.04
CA VAL A 125 -4.54 4.89 -5.77
C VAL A 125 -5.07 5.95 -4.81
N PRO A 126 -4.72 7.23 -5.00
CA PRO A 126 -5.37 8.31 -4.27
C PRO A 126 -6.78 8.49 -4.80
N LEU A 127 -7.78 8.65 -3.93
CA LEU A 127 -9.15 8.91 -4.36
C LEU A 127 -9.33 10.36 -4.82
N LYS A 128 -10.38 10.58 -5.60
CA LYS A 128 -10.85 11.90 -6.02
C LYS A 128 -12.26 12.10 -5.52
N ASP A 129 -12.63 13.35 -5.26
CA ASP A 129 -14.03 13.71 -5.10
C ASP A 129 -14.74 13.82 -6.46
N GLN A 130 -16.05 14.06 -6.41
CA GLN A 130 -16.93 14.22 -7.57
C GLN A 130 -16.56 15.39 -8.49
N SER A 131 -15.75 16.35 -8.03
CA SER A 131 -15.21 17.44 -8.84
C SER A 131 -13.89 17.07 -9.54
N GLY A 132 -13.34 15.89 -9.26
CA GLY A 132 -12.07 15.42 -9.77
C GLY A 132 -10.86 15.85 -8.93
N LYS A 133 -11.07 16.53 -7.79
CA LYS A 133 -10.00 16.94 -6.88
C LYS A 133 -9.49 15.73 -6.11
N TYR A 134 -8.16 15.55 -6.07
CA TYR A 134 -7.54 14.51 -5.25
C TYR A 134 -7.76 14.75 -3.76
N LEU A 135 -8.10 13.67 -3.06
CA LEU A 135 -8.32 13.63 -1.62
C LEU A 135 -7.12 12.99 -0.91
N PRO A 136 -6.87 13.34 0.36
CA PRO A 136 -5.91 12.65 1.22
C PRO A 136 -6.46 11.28 1.68
N VAL A 137 -6.80 10.42 0.72
CA VAL A 137 -7.45 9.12 0.94
C VAL A 137 -6.86 8.12 -0.04
N THR A 138 -6.44 6.96 0.47
CA THR A 138 -5.93 5.86 -0.37
C THR A 138 -6.99 4.79 -0.52
N MET A 139 -7.16 4.29 -1.73
CA MET A 139 -7.81 3.00 -1.98
C MET A 139 -6.76 1.99 -2.41
N VAL A 140 -6.80 0.79 -1.83
CA VAL A 140 -5.95 -0.34 -2.19
C VAL A 140 -6.81 -1.38 -2.88
N LEU A 141 -6.44 -1.76 -4.09
CA LEU A 141 -7.10 -2.78 -4.91
C LEU A 141 -6.14 -3.95 -5.07
N ALA A 142 -6.41 -5.07 -4.40
CA ALA A 142 -5.62 -6.28 -4.58
C ALA A 142 -6.27 -7.16 -5.64
N PHE A 143 -5.60 -7.37 -6.76
CA PHE A 143 -6.03 -8.25 -7.85
C PHE A 143 -5.52 -9.67 -7.64
N LYS A 144 -6.30 -10.66 -8.09
CA LYS A 144 -5.85 -12.06 -8.18
C LYS A 144 -4.71 -12.16 -9.20
N GLN A 145 -3.66 -12.91 -8.86
CA GLN A 145 -2.56 -13.23 -9.77
C GLN A 145 -2.25 -14.74 -9.70
N SER A 146 -1.70 -15.28 -10.79
CA SER A 146 -1.18 -16.65 -10.90
C SER A 146 0.23 -16.59 -11.50
N PRO A 147 1.16 -17.52 -11.14
CA PRO A 147 2.49 -17.59 -11.76
C PRO A 147 2.47 -17.63 -13.29
N ASP A 148 1.45 -18.28 -13.85
CA ASP A 148 1.35 -18.55 -15.29
C ASP A 148 0.43 -17.57 -16.02
N SER A 149 -0.01 -16.49 -15.36
CA SER A 149 -0.96 -15.55 -15.94
C SER A 149 -0.40 -14.75 -17.13
N GLY A 150 0.92 -14.60 -17.23
CA GLY A 150 1.58 -13.77 -18.23
C GLY A 150 1.33 -12.26 -18.08
N LEU A 151 0.60 -11.86 -17.03
CA LEU A 151 0.27 -10.47 -16.74
C LEU A 151 1.45 -9.75 -16.11
N ILE A 152 1.54 -8.45 -16.39
CA ILE A 152 2.57 -7.54 -15.88
C ILE A 152 1.92 -6.36 -15.13
N ASP A 153 2.73 -5.56 -14.45
CA ASP A 153 2.28 -4.45 -13.59
C ASP A 153 1.22 -3.52 -14.22
N ILE A 154 1.34 -3.21 -15.51
CA ILE A 154 0.41 -2.33 -16.21
C ILE A 154 -0.98 -2.94 -16.41
N ASP A 155 -1.08 -4.27 -16.49
CA ASP A 155 -2.35 -4.98 -16.65
C ASP A 155 -3.24 -4.86 -15.41
N PHE A 156 -2.64 -4.54 -14.25
CA PHE A 156 -3.35 -4.27 -13.00
C PHE A 156 -3.52 -2.77 -12.74
N MET A 157 -2.49 -1.98 -13.04
CA MET A 157 -2.53 -0.54 -12.79
C MET A 157 -3.66 0.14 -13.56
N GLN A 158 -3.83 -0.19 -14.84
CA GLN A 158 -4.86 0.41 -15.68
C GLN A 158 -6.29 0.17 -15.16
N PRO A 159 -6.73 -1.07 -14.87
CA PRO A 159 -8.05 -1.29 -14.30
C PRO A 159 -8.18 -0.68 -12.91
N GLY A 160 -7.14 -0.71 -12.07
CA GLY A 160 -7.18 -0.07 -10.76
C GLY A 160 -7.44 1.44 -10.81
N VAL A 161 -6.81 2.12 -11.76
CA VAL A 161 -7.04 3.55 -12.07
C VAL A 161 -8.46 3.79 -12.58
N ARG A 162 -8.99 2.91 -13.44
CA ARG A 162 -10.38 3.02 -13.93
C ARG A 162 -11.40 2.86 -12.81
N ILE A 163 -11.20 1.91 -11.90
CA ILE A 163 -12.07 1.70 -10.72
C ILE A 163 -12.08 2.95 -9.84
N ARG A 164 -10.91 3.54 -9.56
CA ARG A 164 -10.80 4.82 -8.83
C ARG A 164 -11.65 5.91 -9.49
N ASP A 165 -11.49 6.12 -10.79
CA ASP A 165 -12.18 7.21 -11.48
C ASP A 165 -13.70 6.98 -11.54
N ALA A 166 -14.14 5.71 -11.66
CA ALA A 166 -15.55 5.36 -11.65
C ALA A 166 -16.26 5.70 -10.33
N VAL A 167 -15.56 5.61 -9.19
CA VAL A 167 -16.16 5.90 -7.88
C VAL A 167 -16.09 7.36 -7.46
N ALA A 168 -15.32 8.20 -8.16
CA ALA A 168 -15.15 9.62 -7.81
C ALA A 168 -16.49 10.37 -7.71
N SER A 169 -17.43 10.09 -8.65
CA SER A 169 -18.78 10.67 -8.65
C SER A 169 -19.60 10.39 -7.37
N LYS A 170 -19.22 9.38 -6.59
CA LYS A 170 -19.90 8.97 -5.35
C LYS A 170 -19.28 9.59 -4.10
N ILE A 171 -18.22 10.40 -4.23
CA ILE A 171 -17.43 10.92 -3.11
C ILE A 171 -17.55 12.44 -3.09
N PRO A 172 -18.38 13.03 -2.22
CA PRO A 172 -18.47 14.49 -2.09
C PRO A 172 -17.22 15.11 -1.46
N SER A 173 -16.65 14.47 -0.44
CA SER A 173 -15.46 14.92 0.29
C SER A 173 -14.86 13.78 1.12
N THR A 174 -13.71 14.01 1.74
CA THR A 174 -13.11 13.07 2.71
C THR A 174 -14.05 12.80 3.89
N GLU A 175 -14.70 13.83 4.43
CA GLU A 175 -15.59 13.74 5.59
C GLU A 175 -16.83 12.90 5.27
N ALA A 176 -17.36 13.04 4.05
CA ALA A 176 -18.52 12.28 3.60
C ALA A 176 -18.29 10.76 3.65
N LEU A 177 -17.06 10.30 3.46
CA LEU A 177 -16.70 8.87 3.53
C LEU A 177 -17.01 8.23 4.90
N PHE A 178 -17.07 9.04 5.96
CA PHE A 178 -17.38 8.59 7.32
C PHE A 178 -18.88 8.66 7.65
N SER A 179 -19.70 9.30 6.80
CA SER A 179 -21.14 9.40 7.04
C SER A 179 -21.80 8.02 7.01
N ILE A 180 -22.71 7.77 7.95
CA ILE A 180 -23.51 6.54 7.98
C ILE A 180 -24.52 6.60 6.84
N VAL A 181 -24.54 5.55 6.00
CA VAL A 181 -25.58 5.36 4.99
C VAL A 181 -26.79 4.67 5.62
N LYS A 182 -27.98 5.07 5.20
CA LYS A 182 -29.25 4.48 5.65
C LYS A 182 -29.55 3.19 4.90
#